data_AF-A0A847XQ37-F1
#
_entry.id   AF-A0A847XQ37-F1
#
_cell.length_a   1.000
_cell.length_b   1.000
_cell.length_c   1.000
_cell.angle_alpha   90.00
_cell.angle_beta   90.00
_cell.angle_gamma   90.00
#
_symmetry.space_group_name_H-M   'P 1'
#
loop_
_entity.id
_entity.type
_entity.pdbx_description
1 polymer ?
#
loop_
_entity_poly.entity_id
_entity_poly.type
_entity_poly.pdbx_seq_one_letter_code
_entity_poly.pdbx_strand_id
1 'polypeptide(L)'
;MDPKLMGVFAPITTPFDEKGEVAYDKLKKNMEFYAKSNLKGYLALGSNGENKSLTNQEKEKVLEIIIKNKGENQTVMTGCIFESTKETIEFALLAQDLGSDFITLLPPSYFKKQMTDAVLLKYFTDVAGHLTTPCLVYNAPQFCGGTTLSVSLVKELAKHPNIVGIKDSSTGNIENFLFAVRDTFNVMPGSAN
;
A
#
# COMPACT_ATOMS: atom_id res chain seq x y z
N MET A 1 -0.98 13.66 -12.84
CA MET A 1 -0.61 12.24 -12.63
C MET A 1 0.87 12.16 -12.30
N ASP A 2 1.26 11.31 -11.36
CA ASP A 2 2.65 11.24 -10.86
C ASP A 2 3.46 10.22 -11.68
N PRO A 3 4.51 10.62 -12.42
CA PRO A 3 5.32 9.70 -13.23
C PRO A 3 6.03 8.63 -12.38
N LYS A 4 6.16 8.82 -11.06
CA LYS A 4 6.67 7.79 -10.15
C LYS A 4 5.74 6.59 -9.99
N LEU A 5 4.44 6.74 -10.29
CA LEU A 5 3.42 5.67 -10.21
C LEU A 5 3.15 4.97 -11.55
N MET A 6 3.82 5.38 -12.63
CA MET A 6 3.67 4.77 -13.96
C MET A 6 4.66 3.62 -14.15
N GLY A 7 4.16 2.39 -14.24
CA GLY A 7 4.95 1.20 -14.57
C GLY A 7 4.53 -0.03 -13.78
N VAL A 8 5.40 -1.04 -13.78
CA VAL A 8 5.15 -2.32 -13.08
C VAL A 8 5.78 -2.31 -11.70
N PHE A 9 4.97 -2.61 -10.69
CA PHE A 9 5.39 -2.71 -9.29
C PHE A 9 5.25 -4.13 -8.80
N ALA A 10 6.36 -4.73 -8.33
CA ALA A 10 6.31 -6.06 -7.75
C ALA A 10 5.84 -5.99 -6.28
N PRO A 11 4.77 -6.70 -5.89
CA PRO A 11 4.46 -6.90 -4.49
C PRO A 11 5.47 -7.86 -3.88
N ILE A 12 6.36 -7.34 -3.03
CA ILE A 12 7.49 -8.09 -2.49
C ILE A 12 7.02 -9.05 -1.40
N THR A 13 7.48 -10.30 -1.49
CA THR A 13 7.24 -11.33 -0.48
C THR A 13 8.22 -11.18 0.68
N THR A 14 7.81 -11.63 1.86
CA THR A 14 8.68 -11.73 3.03
C THR A 14 9.14 -13.20 3.16
N PRO A 15 10.41 -13.53 2.89
CA PRO A 15 10.88 -14.90 3.05
C PRO A 15 11.01 -15.26 4.52
N PHE A 16 10.65 -16.50 4.86
CA PHE A 16 10.79 -17.08 6.19
C PHE A 16 11.73 -18.29 6.16
N ASP A 17 12.35 -18.61 7.29
CA ASP A 17 13.11 -19.84 7.46
C ASP A 17 12.22 -21.01 7.92
N GLU A 18 12.82 -22.20 8.09
CA GLU A 18 12.10 -23.41 8.50
C GLU A 18 11.50 -23.32 9.92
N LYS A 19 11.92 -22.34 10.72
CA LYS A 19 11.40 -22.07 12.07
C LYS A 19 10.28 -21.02 12.07
N GLY A 20 9.98 -20.42 10.92
CA GLY A 20 9.00 -19.36 10.77
C GLY A 20 9.55 -17.96 11.09
N GLU A 21 10.86 -17.82 11.27
CA GLU A 21 11.49 -16.51 11.50
C GLU A 21 11.75 -15.82 10.17
N VAL A 22 11.68 -14.49 10.13
CA VAL A 22 11.96 -13.72 8.91
C VAL A 22 13.40 -13.94 8.46
N ALA A 23 13.58 -14.44 7.23
CA ALA A 23 14.87 -14.71 6.63
C ALA A 23 15.45 -13.44 5.97
N TYR A 24 15.87 -12.46 6.79
CA TYR A 24 16.34 -11.14 6.34
C TYR A 24 17.46 -11.19 5.27
N ASP A 25 18.40 -12.13 5.37
CA ASP A 25 19.46 -12.30 4.37
C ASP A 25 18.92 -12.73 3.00
N LYS A 26 17.83 -13.52 2.99
CA LYS A 26 17.17 -13.95 1.76
C LYS A 26 16.37 -12.80 1.15
N LEU A 27 15.70 -12.00 2.00
CA LEU A 27 15.03 -10.78 1.56
C LEU A 27 16.03 -9.82 0.89
N LYS A 28 17.17 -9.57 1.53
CA LYS A 28 18.24 -8.73 0.97
C LYS A 28 18.70 -9.24 -0.40
N LYS A 29 18.98 -10.54 -0.54
CA LYS A 29 19.38 -11.15 -1.83
C LYS A 29 18.32 -10.98 -2.92
N ASN A 30 17.04 -11.14 -2.57
CA ASN A 30 15.94 -10.91 -3.50
C ASN A 30 15.92 -9.44 -3.95
N MET A 31 16.08 -8.49 -3.01
CA MET A 31 16.10 -7.06 -3.34
C MET A 31 17.31 -6.67 -4.20
N GLU A 32 18.50 -7.19 -3.92
CA GLU A 32 19.69 -6.98 -4.77
C GLU A 32 19.50 -7.51 -6.20
N PHE A 33 18.73 -8.58 -6.37
CA PHE A 33 18.33 -9.09 -7.67
C PHE A 33 17.32 -8.15 -8.36
N TYR A 34 16.25 -7.77 -7.65
CA TYR A 34 15.21 -6.89 -8.21
C TYR A 34 15.71 -5.48 -8.52
N ALA A 35 16.69 -4.98 -7.77
CA ALA A 35 17.32 -3.67 -7.99
C ALA A 35 17.92 -3.52 -9.40
N LYS A 36 18.26 -4.64 -10.05
CA LYS A 36 18.83 -4.69 -11.39
C LYS A 36 17.78 -4.92 -12.49
N SER A 37 16.51 -5.02 -12.11
CA SER A 37 15.39 -5.27 -13.04
C SER A 37 14.80 -3.96 -13.59
N ASN A 38 13.97 -4.09 -14.62
CA ASN A 38 13.21 -2.97 -15.20
C ASN A 38 11.91 -2.64 -14.44
N LEU A 39 11.71 -3.20 -13.24
CA LEU A 39 10.57 -2.85 -12.41
C LEU A 39 10.59 -1.36 -12.09
N LYS A 40 9.43 -0.71 -12.13
CA LYS A 40 9.28 0.68 -11.69
C LYS A 40 9.47 0.80 -10.19
N GLY A 41 9.11 -0.24 -9.46
CA GLY A 41 9.20 -0.22 -8.02
C GLY A 41 8.60 -1.44 -7.35
N TYR A 42 8.33 -1.25 -6.07
CA TYR A 42 7.93 -2.30 -5.15
C TYR A 42 6.69 -1.88 -4.36
N LEU A 43 5.82 -2.84 -4.07
CA LEU A 43 4.90 -2.74 -2.95
C LEU A 43 5.48 -3.58 -1.80
N ALA A 44 6.08 -2.89 -0.82
CA ALA A 44 6.53 -3.48 0.43
C ALA A 44 5.35 -3.72 1.37
N LEU A 45 5.40 -4.82 2.13
CA LEU A 45 4.42 -5.09 3.20
C LEU A 45 2.95 -5.02 2.73
N GLY A 46 2.69 -5.40 1.47
CA GLY A 46 1.34 -5.62 0.96
C GLY A 46 0.78 -6.98 1.40
N SER A 47 -0.35 -7.41 0.83
CA SER A 47 -0.92 -8.73 1.10
C SER A 47 0.05 -9.88 0.80
N ASN A 48 0.76 -9.82 -0.34
CA ASN A 48 1.79 -10.81 -0.69
C ASN A 48 3.05 -10.74 0.18
N GLY A 49 3.27 -9.63 0.88
CA GLY A 49 4.36 -9.48 1.85
C GLY A 49 4.01 -10.07 3.23
N GLU A 50 2.83 -10.69 3.36
CA GLU A 50 2.35 -11.31 4.59
C GLU A 50 2.29 -10.34 5.77
N ASN A 51 1.92 -9.07 5.51
CA ASN A 51 1.88 -8.01 6.52
C ASN A 51 1.18 -8.45 7.82
N LYS A 52 0.04 -9.15 7.71
CA LYS A 52 -0.75 -9.61 8.87
C LYS A 52 -0.09 -10.76 9.66
N SER A 53 0.97 -11.38 9.15
CA SER A 53 1.75 -12.43 9.82
C SER A 53 2.97 -11.88 10.57
N LEU A 54 3.27 -10.58 10.43
CA LEU A 54 4.46 -9.96 10.98
C LEU A 54 4.13 -9.11 12.22
N THR A 55 5.04 -9.12 13.19
CA THR A 55 5.09 -8.11 14.25
C THR A 55 5.50 -6.74 13.67
N ASN A 56 5.21 -5.66 14.40
CA ASN A 56 5.57 -4.32 13.92
C ASN A 56 7.09 -4.11 13.83
N GLN A 57 7.86 -4.76 14.70
CA GLN A 57 9.33 -4.76 14.66
C GLN A 57 9.88 -5.50 13.44
N GLU A 58 9.26 -6.62 13.05
CA GLU A 58 9.64 -7.31 11.82
C GLU A 58 9.26 -6.50 10.58
N LYS A 59 8.08 -5.87 10.56
CA LYS A 59 7.67 -4.97 9.48
C LYS A 59 8.69 -3.85 9.27
N GLU A 60 9.13 -3.21 10.34
CA GLU A 60 10.16 -2.16 10.30
C GLU A 60 11.46 -2.67 9.66
N LYS A 61 11.99 -3.81 10.11
CA LYS A 61 13.22 -4.40 9.57
C LYS A 61 13.08 -4.84 8.11
N VAL A 62 11.94 -5.43 7.74
CA VAL A 62 11.63 -5.80 6.35
C VAL A 62 11.62 -4.57 5.47
N LEU A 63 10.95 -3.49 5.90
CA LEU A 63 10.88 -2.25 5.16
C LEU A 63 12.25 -1.58 5.01
N GLU A 64 13.03 -1.53 6.09
CA GLU A 64 14.39 -1.00 6.09
C GLU A 64 15.27 -1.71 5.04
N ILE A 65 15.20 -3.04 4.97
CA ILE A 65 15.96 -3.82 3.98
C ILE A 65 15.49 -3.51 2.56
N ILE A 66 14.17 -3.44 2.33
CA ILE A 66 13.62 -3.15 1.01
C ILE A 66 14.07 -1.76 0.53
N ILE A 67 13.97 -0.74 1.37
CA ILE A 67 14.35 0.63 1.01
C ILE A 67 15.85 0.74 0.78
N LYS A 68 16.69 0.17 1.68
CA LYS A 68 18.16 0.26 1.55
C LYS A 68 18.72 -0.45 0.32
N ASN A 69 18.00 -1.44 -0.22
CA ASN A 69 18.46 -2.28 -1.32
C ASN A 69 17.63 -2.09 -2.60
N LYS A 70 16.84 -1.00 -2.71
CA LYS A 70 16.15 -0.64 -3.97
C LYS A 70 17.14 -0.07 -5.00
N GLY A 71 16.82 -0.20 -6.28
CA GLY A 71 17.55 0.49 -7.34
C GLY A 71 17.33 2.01 -7.30
N GLU A 72 18.30 2.78 -7.78
CA GLU A 72 18.34 4.25 -7.70
C GLU A 72 17.06 4.93 -8.20
N ASN A 73 16.48 4.42 -9.30
CA ASN A 73 15.28 4.98 -9.94
C ASN A 73 13.98 4.23 -9.58
N GLN A 74 14.03 3.32 -8.62
CA GLN A 74 12.88 2.51 -8.23
C GLN A 74 12.14 3.13 -7.05
N THR A 75 10.81 3.05 -7.12
CA THR A 75 9.88 3.58 -6.13
C THR A 75 9.50 2.50 -5.10
N VAL A 76 9.41 2.83 -3.82
CA VAL A 76 8.84 1.94 -2.80
C VAL A 76 7.51 2.49 -2.31
N MET A 77 6.45 1.71 -2.49
CA MET A 77 5.15 1.92 -1.86
C MET A 77 5.04 0.99 -0.65
N THR A 78 4.67 1.51 0.52
CA THR A 78 4.61 0.73 1.76
C THR A 78 3.17 0.50 2.18
N GLY A 79 2.79 -0.77 2.34
CA GLY A 79 1.49 -1.15 2.88
C GLY A 79 1.39 -0.88 4.38
N CYS A 80 0.54 0.08 4.76
CA CYS A 80 0.10 0.27 6.14
C CYS A 80 -1.27 -0.39 6.27
N ILE A 81 -1.28 -1.62 6.80
CA ILE A 81 -2.44 -2.50 6.85
C ILE A 81 -2.78 -2.78 8.31
N PHE A 82 -3.58 -1.90 8.91
CA PHE A 82 -3.96 -1.97 10.31
C PHE A 82 -5.44 -1.68 10.46
N GLU A 83 -6.05 -2.19 11.53
CA GLU A 83 -7.48 -1.96 11.81
C GLU A 83 -7.70 -0.63 12.56
N SER A 84 -6.69 -0.16 13.30
CA SER A 84 -6.74 1.08 14.08
C SER A 84 -6.19 2.26 13.28
N THR A 85 -6.91 3.39 13.26
CA THR A 85 -6.40 4.66 12.70
C THR A 85 -5.10 5.08 13.36
N LYS A 86 -5.03 4.97 14.70
CA LYS A 86 -3.84 5.35 15.48
C LYS A 86 -2.63 4.53 15.09
N GLU A 87 -2.77 3.20 15.06
CA GLU A 87 -1.67 2.31 14.69
C GLU A 87 -1.26 2.50 13.22
N THR A 88 -2.23 2.77 12.34
CA THR A 88 -1.94 3.09 10.93
C THR A 88 -1.08 4.36 10.83
N ILE A 89 -1.42 5.42 11.57
CA ILE A 89 -0.65 6.67 11.58
C ILE A 89 0.76 6.44 12.12
N GLU A 90 0.90 5.73 13.24
CA GLU A 90 2.19 5.44 13.86
C GLU A 90 3.12 4.69 12.89
N PHE A 91 2.61 3.64 12.25
CA PHE A 91 3.41 2.88 11.28
C PHE A 91 3.68 3.66 9.98
N ALA A 92 2.71 4.46 9.51
CA ALA A 92 2.89 5.27 8.29
C ALA A 92 3.94 6.37 8.48
N LEU A 93 4.00 6.99 9.67
CA LEU A 93 5.06 7.95 10.02
C LEU A 93 6.44 7.28 10.05
N LEU A 94 6.55 6.09 10.67
CA LEU A 94 7.78 5.30 10.62
C LEU A 94 8.18 4.95 9.17
N ALA A 95 7.23 4.55 8.34
CA ALA A 95 7.49 4.22 6.94
C ALA A 95 7.95 5.45 6.14
N GLN A 96 7.39 6.62 6.43
CA GLN A 96 7.84 7.90 5.87
C GLN A 96 9.27 8.22 6.30
N ASP A 97 9.60 8.09 7.59
CA ASP A 97 10.93 8.39 8.14
C ASP A 97 12.01 7.44 7.57
N LEU A 98 11.64 6.18 7.28
CA LEU A 98 12.52 5.24 6.59
C LEU A 98 12.71 5.54 5.10
N GLY A 99 11.93 6.45 4.52
CA GLY A 99 12.08 6.89 3.14
C GLY A 99 11.14 6.21 2.13
N SER A 100 9.95 5.77 2.57
CA SER A 100 8.92 5.30 1.62
C SER A 100 8.52 6.43 0.67
N ASP A 101 8.49 6.14 -0.63
CA ASP A 101 8.06 7.10 -1.65
C ASP A 101 6.55 7.34 -1.62
N PHE A 102 5.78 6.28 -1.29
CA PHE A 102 4.33 6.35 -1.11
C PHE A 102 3.88 5.45 0.04
N ILE A 103 2.77 5.83 0.67
CA ILE A 103 2.06 4.99 1.63
C ILE A 103 0.83 4.38 0.96
N THR A 104 0.56 3.10 1.18
CA THR A 104 -0.62 2.39 0.68
C THR A 104 -1.51 1.97 1.85
N LEU A 105 -2.75 2.44 1.87
CA LEU A 105 -3.68 2.27 2.97
C LEU A 105 -4.77 1.27 2.61
N LEU A 106 -4.81 0.12 3.31
CA LEU A 106 -5.91 -0.83 3.21
C LEU A 106 -7.02 -0.44 4.20
N PRO A 107 -8.31 -0.48 3.83
CA PRO A 107 -9.37 -0.15 4.78
C PRO A 107 -9.40 -1.14 5.95
N PRO A 108 -9.70 -0.67 7.18
CA PRO A 108 -10.12 -1.54 8.26
C PRO A 108 -11.34 -2.36 7.83
N SER A 109 -11.43 -3.59 8.33
CA SER A 109 -12.38 -4.57 7.81
C SER A 109 -12.90 -5.56 8.84
N TYR A 110 -12.30 -5.64 10.03
CA TYR A 110 -12.75 -6.57 11.07
C TYR A 110 -14.19 -6.28 11.50
N PHE A 111 -14.52 -5.01 11.76
CA PHE A 111 -15.87 -4.55 12.04
C PHE A 111 -16.62 -4.14 10.77
N LYS A 112 -16.61 -5.00 9.74
CA LYS A 112 -17.13 -4.73 8.38
C LYS A 112 -18.43 -3.93 8.33
N LYS A 113 -19.44 -4.29 9.13
CA LYS A 113 -20.76 -3.63 9.13
C LYS A 113 -20.70 -2.13 9.47
N GLN A 114 -19.65 -1.70 10.16
CA GLN A 114 -19.43 -0.31 10.56
C GLN A 114 -18.57 0.47 9.55
N MET A 115 -17.96 -0.22 8.58
CA MET A 115 -17.07 0.37 7.57
C MET A 115 -17.89 1.03 6.45
N THR A 116 -18.71 2.01 6.85
CA THR A 116 -19.48 2.87 5.95
C THR A 116 -18.55 3.86 5.24
N ASP A 117 -19.00 4.43 4.12
CA ASP A 117 -18.23 5.44 3.39
C ASP A 117 -17.79 6.62 4.27
N ALA A 118 -18.65 7.07 5.21
CA ALA A 118 -18.30 8.15 6.11
C ALA A 118 -17.15 7.78 7.08
N VAL A 119 -17.17 6.54 7.59
CA VAL A 119 -16.11 6.02 8.48
C VAL A 119 -14.80 5.83 7.70
N LEU A 120 -14.88 5.24 6.50
CA LEU A 120 -13.71 5.03 5.65
C LEU A 120 -13.12 6.34 5.16
N LEU A 121 -13.95 7.31 4.77
CA LEU A 121 -13.51 8.66 4.41
C LEU A 121 -12.68 9.26 5.56
N LYS A 122 -13.24 9.26 6.78
CA LYS A 122 -12.56 9.78 7.95
C LYS A 122 -11.24 9.04 8.23
N TYR A 123 -11.23 7.71 8.17
CA TYR A 123 -10.03 6.90 8.36
C TYR A 123 -8.91 7.32 7.40
N PHE A 124 -9.19 7.35 6.09
CA PHE A 124 -8.17 7.69 5.10
C PHE A 124 -7.70 9.15 5.21
N THR A 125 -8.62 10.10 5.43
CA THR A 125 -8.25 11.51 5.56
C THR A 125 -7.49 11.80 6.84
N ASP A 126 -7.85 11.15 7.96
CA ASP A 126 -7.11 11.27 9.21
C ASP A 126 -5.66 10.79 9.01
N VAL A 127 -5.46 9.62 8.41
CA VAL A 127 -4.10 9.08 8.17
C VAL A 127 -3.33 9.97 7.22
N ALA A 128 -3.90 10.30 6.06
CA ALA A 128 -3.22 11.12 5.05
C ALA A 128 -2.89 12.54 5.53
N GLY A 129 -3.68 13.09 6.46
CA GLY A 129 -3.46 14.42 7.05
C GLY A 129 -2.26 14.51 8.01
N HIS A 130 -1.73 13.38 8.49
CA HIS A 130 -0.55 13.34 9.35
C HIS A 130 0.77 13.13 8.58
N LEU A 131 0.69 12.88 7.28
CA LEU A 131 1.82 12.50 6.46
C LEU A 131 2.20 13.62 5.49
N THR A 132 3.50 13.74 5.21
CA THR A 132 4.01 14.50 4.07
C THR A 132 4.23 13.60 2.85
N THR A 133 4.39 12.30 3.07
CA THR A 133 4.48 11.30 2.00
C THR A 133 3.09 11.07 1.38
N PRO A 134 2.98 11.04 0.03
CA PRO A 134 1.72 10.81 -0.65
C PRO A 134 1.14 9.41 -0.44
N CYS A 135 -0.18 9.34 -0.33
CA CYS A 135 -0.92 8.11 -0.05
C CYS A 135 -1.68 7.58 -1.27
N LEU A 136 -1.75 6.26 -1.38
CA LEU A 136 -2.69 5.54 -2.22
C LEU A 136 -3.67 4.78 -1.32
N VAL A 137 -4.97 4.85 -1.64
CA VAL A 137 -5.95 3.97 -1.00
C VAL A 137 -5.94 2.61 -1.71
N TYR A 138 -6.16 1.53 -0.97
CA TYR A 138 -6.07 0.17 -1.50
C TYR A 138 -7.42 -0.53 -1.40
N ASN A 139 -8.06 -0.76 -2.55
CA ASN A 139 -9.29 -1.52 -2.62
C ASN A 139 -8.98 -3.00 -2.89
N ALA A 140 -9.08 -3.85 -1.87
CA ALA A 140 -8.79 -5.28 -2.01
C ALA A 140 -9.77 -6.17 -1.25
N PRO A 141 -11.01 -6.33 -1.74
CA PRO A 141 -12.06 -7.03 -1.02
C PRO A 141 -11.71 -8.45 -0.60
N GLN A 142 -10.90 -9.17 -1.39
CA GLN A 142 -10.43 -10.52 -1.07
C GLN A 142 -9.62 -10.60 0.24
N PHE A 143 -8.94 -9.52 0.62
CA PHE A 143 -8.15 -9.44 1.87
C PHE A 143 -8.86 -8.64 2.98
N CYS A 144 -10.07 -8.14 2.72
CA CYS A 144 -10.85 -7.26 3.61
C CYS A 144 -12.25 -7.82 3.92
N GLY A 145 -12.43 -9.13 3.90
CA GLY A 145 -13.74 -9.77 4.19
C GLY A 145 -14.86 -9.32 3.24
N GLY A 146 -14.51 -8.93 2.01
CA GLY A 146 -15.44 -8.38 1.01
C GLY A 146 -15.82 -6.91 1.22
N THR A 147 -15.10 -6.15 2.05
CA THR A 147 -15.23 -4.69 2.12
C THR A 147 -14.66 -4.09 0.83
N THR A 148 -15.41 -3.21 0.18
CA THR A 148 -15.01 -2.52 -1.06
C THR A 148 -15.20 -1.02 -0.88
N LEU A 149 -14.34 -0.22 -1.52
CA LEU A 149 -14.52 1.22 -1.60
C LEU A 149 -15.59 1.55 -2.65
N SER A 150 -16.53 2.42 -2.32
CA SER A 150 -17.53 2.90 -3.27
C SER A 150 -16.91 3.91 -4.24
N VAL A 151 -17.50 4.06 -5.43
CA VAL A 151 -17.09 5.10 -6.39
C VAL A 151 -17.24 6.50 -5.80
N SER A 152 -18.32 6.75 -5.05
CA SER A 152 -18.57 8.03 -4.38
C SER A 152 -17.48 8.35 -3.36
N LEU A 153 -17.09 7.36 -2.55
CA LEU A 153 -16.01 7.49 -1.58
C LEU A 153 -14.68 7.82 -2.29
N VAL A 154 -14.33 7.11 -3.36
CA VAL A 154 -13.09 7.38 -4.11
C VAL A 154 -13.07 8.79 -4.69
N LYS A 155 -14.21 9.31 -5.19
CA LYS A 155 -14.32 10.70 -5.65
C LYS A 155 -14.07 11.72 -4.55
N GLU A 156 -14.57 11.48 -3.34
CA GLU A 156 -14.32 12.37 -2.21
C GLU A 156 -12.85 12.31 -1.76
N LEU A 157 -12.27 11.11 -1.69
CA LEU A 157 -10.87 10.92 -1.34
C LEU A 157 -9.92 11.58 -2.33
N ALA A 158 -10.26 11.58 -3.62
CA ALA A 158 -9.47 12.23 -4.68
C ALA A 158 -9.37 13.75 -4.54
N LYS A 159 -10.18 14.38 -3.67
CA LYS A 159 -10.08 15.81 -3.35
C LYS A 159 -9.01 16.12 -2.30
N HIS A 160 -8.53 15.11 -1.57
CA HIS A 160 -7.52 15.31 -0.53
C HIS A 160 -6.14 15.49 -1.16
N PRO A 161 -5.37 16.56 -0.84
CA PRO A 161 -4.13 16.88 -1.54
C PRO A 161 -3.04 15.81 -1.37
N ASN A 162 -3.06 15.07 -0.26
CA ASN A 162 -2.09 14.02 0.03
C ASN A 162 -2.56 12.60 -0.33
N ILE A 163 -3.78 12.43 -0.87
CA ILE A 163 -4.22 11.14 -1.41
C ILE A 163 -4.14 11.26 -2.93
N VAL A 164 -3.22 10.52 -3.54
CA VAL A 164 -2.84 10.71 -4.94
C VAL A 164 -3.33 9.59 -5.86
N GLY A 165 -3.83 8.49 -5.30
CA GLY A 165 -4.29 7.39 -6.12
C GLY A 165 -5.02 6.29 -5.37
N ILE A 166 -5.46 5.30 -6.15
CA ILE A 166 -6.04 4.05 -5.70
C ILE A 166 -5.31 2.88 -6.37
N LYS A 167 -4.97 1.88 -5.57
CA LYS A 167 -4.64 0.54 -6.05
C LYS A 167 -5.90 -0.32 -5.95
N ASP A 168 -6.36 -0.89 -7.05
CA ASP A 168 -7.57 -1.73 -7.08
C ASP A 168 -7.23 -3.19 -7.40
N SER A 169 -7.50 -4.08 -6.46
CA SER A 169 -7.40 -5.54 -6.58
C SER A 169 -8.79 -6.21 -6.61
N SER A 170 -9.86 -5.45 -6.83
CA SER A 170 -11.20 -6.01 -6.96
C SER A 170 -11.50 -6.50 -8.38
N THR A 171 -12.42 -7.44 -8.51
CA THR A 171 -12.91 -7.89 -9.81
C THR A 171 -13.92 -6.88 -10.35
N GLY A 172 -13.63 -6.26 -11.49
CA GLY A 172 -14.60 -5.49 -12.29
C GLY A 172 -14.88 -4.04 -11.86
N ASN A 173 -14.22 -3.48 -10.83
CA ASN A 173 -14.45 -2.07 -10.45
C ASN A 173 -13.45 -1.08 -11.04
N ILE A 174 -12.31 -1.53 -11.57
CA ILE A 174 -11.24 -0.62 -12.01
C ILE A 174 -11.73 0.38 -13.07
N GLU A 175 -12.58 -0.05 -14.00
CA GLU A 175 -13.19 0.83 -15.01
C GLU A 175 -14.05 1.92 -14.36
N ASN A 176 -14.88 1.54 -13.38
CA ASN A 176 -15.72 2.49 -12.65
C ASN A 176 -14.88 3.56 -11.93
N PHE A 177 -13.74 3.17 -11.34
CA PHE A 177 -12.81 4.12 -10.74
C PHE A 177 -12.14 5.01 -11.80
N LEU A 178 -11.63 4.43 -12.89
CA LEU A 178 -11.04 5.19 -14.00
C LEU A 178 -11.98 6.27 -14.55
N PHE A 179 -13.25 5.93 -14.76
CA PHE A 179 -14.25 6.90 -15.23
C PHE A 179 -14.57 7.97 -14.18
N ALA A 180 -14.58 7.60 -12.89
CA ALA A 180 -14.98 8.49 -11.81
C ALA A 180 -13.97 9.60 -11.50
N VAL A 181 -12.68 9.32 -11.64
CA VAL A 181 -11.58 10.22 -11.23
C VAL A 181 -10.57 10.49 -12.36
N ARG A 182 -11.06 10.39 -13.60
CA ARG A 182 -10.28 10.58 -14.83
C ARG A 182 -9.46 11.87 -14.77
N ASP A 183 -8.21 11.79 -15.20
CA ASP A 183 -7.25 12.89 -15.35
C ASP A 183 -6.76 13.56 -14.05
N THR A 184 -7.40 13.31 -12.90
CA THR A 184 -7.07 13.95 -11.62
C THR A 184 -6.46 13.01 -10.58
N PHE A 185 -6.58 11.70 -10.74
CA PHE A 185 -6.19 10.71 -9.73
C PHE A 185 -5.54 9.47 -10.37
N ASN A 186 -4.53 8.90 -9.73
CA ASN A 186 -3.85 7.70 -10.27
C ASN A 186 -4.67 6.44 -9.93
N VAL A 187 -4.92 5.58 -10.92
CA VAL A 187 -5.60 4.29 -10.72
C VAL A 187 -4.64 3.17 -11.14
N MET A 188 -4.31 2.29 -10.21
CA MET A 188 -3.35 1.20 -10.42
C MET A 188 -4.05 -0.16 -10.31
N PRO A 189 -3.89 -1.05 -11.30
CA PRO A 189 -4.36 -2.43 -11.18
C PRO A 189 -3.54 -3.17 -10.12
N GLY A 190 -4.22 -4.03 -9.37
CA GLY A 190 -3.62 -4.83 -8.31
C GLY A 190 -3.24 -6.25 -8.72
N SER A 191 -3.51 -6.64 -9.97
CA SER A 191 -3.12 -7.90 -10.61
C SER A 191 -2.69 -7.66 -12.06
N ALA A 192 -1.95 -8.62 -12.62
CA ALA A 192 -1.49 -8.56 -14.01
C ALA A 192 -2.50 -9.13 -15.04
N ASN A 193 -3.63 -9.65 -14.57
CA ASN A 193 -4.68 -10.29 -15.37
C ASN A 193 -5.92 -9.41 -15.44
#